data_AF-A0A7J4VK86-F1
#
_entry.id   AF-A0A7J4VK86-F1
#
_cell.length_a   1.000
_cell.length_b   1.000
_cell.length_c   1.000
_cell.angle_alpha   90.00
_cell.angle_beta   90.00
_cell.angle_gamma   90.00
#
_symmetry.space_group_name_H-M   'P 1'
#
loop_
_entity.id
_entity.type
_entity.pdbx_description
1 polymer ?
#
loop_
_entity_poly.entity_id
_entity_poly.type
_entity_poly.pdbx_seq_one_letter_code
_entity_poly.pdbx_strand_id
1 'polypeptide(L)' 'MGSFSMWHWLIVLAIVLLLFGRGKIPELMGDVAKGIKSFKKGMSDDDATPEAGRSDLGRTVDHKADETK' A
#
# COMPACT_ATOMS: atom_id res chain seq x y z
N MET A 1 -11.11 34.56 -6.69
CA MET A 1 -10.12 34.12 -5.69
C MET A 1 -9.91 32.63 -5.88
N GLY A 2 -9.21 32.26 -6.96
CA GLY A 2 -9.02 30.88 -7.40
C GLY A 2 -7.89 30.24 -6.62
N SER A 3 -8.23 29.75 -5.44
CA SER A 3 -7.32 29.04 -4.54
C SER A 3 -6.60 27.93 -5.30
N PHE A 4 -5.29 28.12 -5.48
CA PHE A 4 -4.30 27.10 -5.79
C PHE A 4 -4.72 26.12 -6.91
N SER A 5 -4.64 26.63 -8.14
CA SER A 5 -4.69 25.87 -9.39
C SER A 5 -3.98 24.52 -9.21
N MET A 6 -4.59 23.43 -9.69
CA MET A 6 -4.09 22.05 -9.61
C MET A 6 -2.61 21.92 -10.06
N TRP A 7 -2.16 22.85 -10.89
CA TRP A 7 -0.77 23.00 -11.32
C TRP A 7 0.22 23.27 -10.16
N HIS A 8 -0.17 24.03 -9.13
CA HIS A 8 0.64 24.30 -7.95
C HIS A 8 0.97 23.01 -7.18
N TRP A 9 -0.04 22.14 -7.00
CA TRP A 9 0.14 20.87 -6.31
C TRP A 9 1.12 19.94 -7.04
N LEU A 10 1.15 19.95 -8.39
CA LEU A 10 2.14 19.20 -9.16
C LEU A 10 3.57 19.70 -8.91
N ILE A 11 3.78 21.02 -8.88
CA ILE A 11 5.09 21.61 -8.60
C ILE A 11 5.56 21.28 -7.18
N VAL A 12 4.66 21.42 -6.19
CA VAL A 12 4.99 21.11 -4.80
C VAL A 12 5.37 19.63 -4.66
N LEU A 13 4.61 18.73 -5.27
CA LEU A 13 4.91 17.29 -5.27
C LEU A 13 6.29 17.02 -5.90
N ALA A 14 6.62 17.68 -7.01
CA ALA A 14 7.92 17.53 -7.66
C ALA A 14 9.08 17.98 -6.76
N ILE A 15 8.93 19.12 -6.05
CA ILE A 15 9.94 19.61 -5.11
C ILE A 15 10.10 18.65 -3.92
N VAL A 16 8.99 18.16 -3.35
CA VAL A 16 9.03 17.18 -2.26
C VAL A 16 9.74 15.90 -2.70
N LEU A 17 9.44 15.40 -3.90
CA LEU A 17 10.13 14.24 -4.48
C LEU A 17 11.63 14.47 -4.68
N LEU A 18 12.04 15.69 -5.04
CA LEU A 18 13.45 16.04 -5.22
C LEU A 18 14.19 16.12 -3.87
N LEU A 19 13.57 16.71 -2.84
CA LEU A 19 14.17 16.87 -1.51
C LEU A 19 14.28 15.54 -0.75
N PHE A 20 13.23 14.73 -0.79
CA PHE A 20 13.20 13.44 -0.10
C PHE A 20 13.83 12.31 -0.92
N GLY A 21 13.89 12.47 -2.25
CA GLY A 21 14.37 11.46 -3.19
C GLY A 21 13.41 10.27 -3.34
N ARG A 22 13.56 9.54 -4.46
CA ARG A 22 12.71 8.38 -4.81
C ARG A 22 12.80 7.18 -3.86
N GLY A 23 13.79 7.12 -2.97
CA GLY A 23 14.00 5.99 -2.06
C GLY A 23 13.27 6.12 -0.72
N LYS A 24 13.17 7.34 -0.18
CA LYS A 24 12.61 7.57 1.16
C LYS A 24 11.07 7.51 1.18
N ILE A 25 10.42 8.01 0.13
CA ILE A 25 8.94 8.06 0.08
C ILE A 25 8.31 6.65 0.06
N PRO A 26 8.77 5.68 -0.76
CA PRO A 26 8.19 4.34 -0.77
C PRO A 26 8.38 3.58 0.54
N GLU A 27 9.54 3.74 1.19
CA GLU A 27 9.85 3.10 2.47
C GLU A 27 8.92 3.61 3.58
N LEU A 28 8.79 4.94 3.71
CA LEU A 28 7.89 5.58 4.67
C LEU A 28 6.41 5.30 4.38
N MET A 29 6.00 5.35 3.11
CA MET A 29 4.63 5.00 2.72
C MET A 29 4.30 3.53 2.99
N GLY A 30 5.27 2.62 2.85
CA GLY A 30 5.08 1.20 3.18
C GLY A 30 4.75 0.98 4.65
N ASP A 31 5.47 1.64 5.55
CA ASP A 31 5.24 1.49 7.00
C ASP A 31 3.98 2.23 7.47
N VAL A 32 3.69 3.40 6.90
CA VAL A 32 2.42 4.11 7.12
C VAL A 32 1.23 3.28 6.61
N ALA A 33 1.34 2.68 5.42
CA ALA A 33 0.29 1.84 4.86
C ALA A 33 0.01 0.59 5.70
N LYS A 34 1.07 -0.06 6.23
CA LYS A 34 0.91 -1.18 7.18
C LYS A 34 0.18 -0.74 8.45
N GLY A 35 0.57 0.40 9.04
CA GLY A 35 -0.09 0.95 10.23
C GLY A 35 -1.56 1.26 10.01
N ILE A 36 -1.89 1.94 8.91
CA ILE A 36 -3.28 2.24 8.53
C ILE A 36 -4.07 0.97 8.23
N LYS A 37 -3.47 -0.05 7.57
CA LYS A 37 -4.12 -1.33 7.28
C LYS A 37 -4.46 -2.10 8.57
N SER A 38 -3.54 -2.14 9.53
CA SER A 38 -3.78 -2.75 10.83
C SER A 38 -4.83 -1.99 11.65
N PHE A 39 -4.79 -0.65 11.62
CA PHE A 39 -5.79 0.20 12.27
C PHE A 39 -7.19 -0.01 11.67
N LYS A 40 -7.30 0.00 10.34
CA LYS A 40 -8.56 -0.25 9.65
C LYS A 40 -9.07 -1.68 9.91
N LYS A 41 -8.18 -2.69 9.88
CA LYS A 41 -8.57 -4.06 10.19
C LYS A 41 -9.05 -4.20 11.63
N GLY A 42 -8.38 -3.60 12.60
CA GLY A 42 -8.82 -3.62 14.00
C GLY A 42 -10.17 -2.91 14.21
N MET A 43 -10.43 -1.82 13.48
CA MET A 43 -11.70 -1.10 13.57
C MET A 43 -12.84 -1.77 12.79
N SER A 44 -12.54 -2.51 11.71
CA SER A 44 -13.54 -3.30 10.98
C SER A 44 -13.87 -4.64 11.66
N ASP A 45 -12.97 -5.18 12.48
CA ASP A 45 -13.20 -6.39 13.29
C ASP A 45 -14.27 -6.17 14.37
N ASP A 46 -14.45 -4.92 14.82
CA ASP A 46 -15.46 -4.51 15.82
C ASP A 46 -16.88 -4.36 15.21
N ASP A 47 -16.99 -4.18 13.89
CA ASP A 47 -18.25 -3.80 13.22
C ASP A 47 -18.83 -4.85 12.23
N ALA A 48 -18.06 -5.83 11.74
CA ALA A 48 -18.61 -6.87 10.85
C ALA A 48 -17.80 -8.18 10.76
N THR A 49 -18.54 -9.30 10.82
CA THR A 49 -18.18 -10.68 10.42
C THR A 49 -17.16 -10.76 9.27
N PRO A 50 -16.20 -11.71 9.31
CA PRO A 50 -15.01 -11.70 8.47
C PRO A 50 -15.31 -12.08 7.01
N GLU A 51 -15.38 -11.10 6.12
CA GLU A 51 -15.36 -11.32 4.68
C GLU A 51 -14.04 -10.81 4.04
N ALA A 52 -13.17 -11.78 3.75
CA ALA A 52 -12.37 -11.97 2.53
C ALA A 52 -11.56 -10.83 1.86
N GLY A 53 -10.27 -11.14 1.63
CA GLY A 53 -9.49 -10.79 0.42
C GLY A 53 -8.82 -9.40 0.42
N ARG A 54 -7.71 -9.11 -0.26
CA ARG A 54 -6.96 -9.81 -1.31
C ARG A 54 -5.61 -9.10 -1.48
N SER A 55 -4.51 -9.82 -1.30
CA SER A 55 -3.18 -9.55 -1.86
C SER A 55 -2.46 -10.92 -1.75
N ASP A 56 -2.84 -11.92 -2.54
CA ASP A 56 -2.24 -12.13 -3.86
C ASP A 56 -0.73 -11.83 -3.87
N LEU A 57 0.00 -12.61 -3.06
CA LEU A 57 1.43 -12.83 -3.18
C LEU A 57 1.69 -14.23 -2.61
N GLY A 58 1.85 -15.23 -3.48
CA GLY A 58 2.55 -16.46 -3.11
C GLY A 58 1.80 -17.79 -3.19
N ARG A 59 0.67 -17.92 -3.90
CA ARG A 59 0.29 -19.25 -4.40
C ARG A 59 1.09 -19.55 -5.67
N THR A 60 2.41 -19.64 -5.52
CA THR A 60 3.24 -20.37 -6.47
C THR A 60 2.81 -21.82 -6.35
N VAL A 61 2.11 -22.27 -7.39
CA VAL A 61 1.82 -23.65 -7.74
C VAL A 61 2.86 -24.60 -7.14
N ASP A 62 2.48 -25.29 -6.06
CA ASP A 62 3.14 -26.49 -5.59
C ASP A 62 3.29 -27.42 -6.80
N HIS A 63 4.54 -27.62 -7.23
CA HIS A 63 4.88 -28.58 -8.26
C HIS A 63 4.55 -29.97 -7.73
N LYS A 64 3.38 -30.46 -8.12
CA LYS A 64 3.01 -31.87 -8.14
C LYS A 64 3.91 -32.57 -9.16
N ALA A 65 5.12 -32.95 -8.75
CA ALA A 65 6.03 -33.78 -9.52
C ALA A 65 7.01 -34.54 -8.60
N ASP A 66 6.49 -35.13 -7.52
CA ASP A 66 7.21 -36.17 -6.78
C ASP A 66 6.23 -37.32 -6.52
N GLU A 67 5.99 -38.10 -7.57
CA GLU A 67 5.45 -39.46 -7.44
C GLU A 67 5.96 -40.30 -8.62
N THR A 68 7.28 -40.49 -8.65
CA THR A 68 7.88 -41.71 -9.19
C THR A 68 7.85 -42.76 -8.08
N LYS A 69 6.87 -43.67 -8.10
CA LYS A 69 7.04 -45.10 -7.81
C LYS A 69 5.76 -45.89 -8.09
#